data_AF-A0A3C1Q1U0-F1
#
_entry.id   AF-A0A3C1Q1U0-F1
#
_cell.length_a   1.000
_cell.length_b   1.000
_cell.length_c   1.000
_cell.angle_alpha   90.00
_cell.angle_beta   90.00
_cell.angle_gamma   90.00
#
_symmetry.space_group_name_H-M   'P 1'
#
loop_
_entity.id
_entity.type
_entity.pdbx_description
1 polymer ?
#
loop_
_entity_poly.entity_id
_entity_poly.type
_entity_poly.pdbx_seq_one_letter_code
_entity_poly.pdbx_strand_id
1 'polypeptide(L)'
;MKADSNKVLSSGMAEPQNVFEFAERVLMSTSLADKLAHAPVALTLDPPKRGSFIAPSLPGRPDHLKPKSNDGKSPFPSADQIHNEEQRGILLHFFANHELLAVELMALALLKFPDAPDSFRKGILRTLQEEQNHTLWYLERMKDCGLNFGDYHLSPMIWSHISSMESPLDYVSRLSLTFEQANLDYAKHYSQVLARAGDHKTADLLSRIYRDEIAHVGYGLKWLRRWKQKAQSDWDAWHKQLHFPLSPIRAKGLAPFNEEGRRKAGMDEHFIASIRRYQASRGRSPDLYWFNPDVELAANDINWKAPQRLEKLAADLEFAFALAAPSSDDLILLRNQPSDRHREALAHHNLTFPEVSPISELNHIRKNRKIRAEQPWG
;
A
#
# COMPACT_ATOMS: atom_id res chain seq x y z
N MET A 1 16.20 25.51 16.47
CA MET A 1 16.75 24.38 17.25
C MET A 1 15.84 23.18 17.04
N LYS A 2 16.26 22.21 16.22
CA LYS A 2 15.53 20.94 16.09
C LYS A 2 15.86 20.10 17.33
N ALA A 3 14.84 19.70 18.08
CA ALA A 3 15.01 18.77 19.19
C ALA A 3 15.29 17.38 18.59
N ASP A 4 16.55 16.95 18.64
CA ASP A 4 16.89 15.54 18.47
C ASP A 4 16.23 14.76 19.61
N SER A 5 15.12 14.09 19.30
CA SER A 5 14.37 13.24 20.21
C SER A 5 14.55 11.77 19.84
N ASN A 6 15.80 11.35 19.64
CA ASN A 6 16.15 9.94 19.55
C ASN A 6 16.24 9.35 20.96
N LYS A 7 15.11 9.22 21.66
CA LYS A 7 15.03 8.41 22.89
C LYS A 7 15.05 6.93 22.49
N VAL A 8 16.23 6.46 22.09
CA VAL A 8 16.46 5.08 21.69
C VAL A 8 16.74 4.25 22.94
N LEU A 9 16.13 3.07 23.03
CA LEU A 9 16.24 2.19 24.20
C LEU A 9 17.28 1.09 23.92
N SER A 10 18.24 0.91 24.82
CA SER A 10 19.24 -0.18 24.78
C SER A 10 18.64 -1.52 25.22
N SER A 11 19.28 -2.64 24.85
CA SER A 11 18.83 -4.00 25.19
C SER A 11 18.76 -4.25 26.71
N GLY A 12 17.87 -5.16 27.13
CA GLY A 12 17.75 -5.60 28.54
C GLY A 12 16.71 -4.84 29.37
N MET A 13 15.63 -4.34 28.75
CA MET A 13 14.58 -3.59 29.44
C MET A 13 13.73 -4.46 30.38
N ALA A 14 13.31 -3.88 31.52
CA ALA A 14 12.29 -4.44 32.40
C ALA A 14 11.01 -4.75 31.62
N GLU A 15 10.41 -5.92 31.89
CA GLU A 15 9.21 -6.42 31.22
C GLU A 15 8.08 -5.37 31.23
N PRO A 16 7.43 -5.08 30.09
CA PRO A 16 6.46 -4.00 30.01
C PRO A 16 5.19 -4.40 30.75
N GLN A 17 4.65 -3.50 31.56
CA GLN A 17 3.47 -3.77 32.37
C GLN A 17 2.17 -3.38 31.67
N ASN A 18 2.29 -2.50 30.67
CA ASN A 18 1.16 -1.92 29.98
C ASN A 18 1.43 -1.73 28.47
N VAL A 19 0.35 -1.51 27.72
CA VAL A 19 0.38 -1.39 26.25
C VAL A 19 1.31 -0.27 25.77
N PHE A 20 1.36 0.85 26.49
CA PHE A 20 2.23 1.97 26.15
C PHE A 20 3.71 1.56 26.24
N GLU A 21 4.16 0.96 27.34
CA GLU A 21 5.53 0.48 27.52
C GLU A 21 5.91 -0.59 26.50
N PHE A 22 4.98 -1.51 26.19
CA PHE A 22 5.20 -2.54 25.18
C PHE A 22 5.37 -1.91 23.79
N ALA A 23 4.49 -0.98 23.41
CA ALA A 23 4.59 -0.29 22.14
C ALA A 23 5.84 0.61 22.05
N GLU A 24 6.25 1.27 23.15
CA GLU A 24 7.50 2.04 23.22
C GLU A 24 8.71 1.13 23.00
N ARG A 25 8.75 -0.06 23.63
CA ARG A 25 9.80 -1.06 23.40
C ARG A 25 9.86 -1.49 21.94
N VAL A 26 8.72 -1.88 21.35
CA VAL A 26 8.64 -2.35 19.96
C VAL A 26 9.10 -1.25 18.99
N LEU A 27 8.70 -0.01 19.21
CA LEU A 27 9.04 1.07 18.30
C LEU A 27 10.49 1.57 18.48
N MET A 28 10.94 1.73 19.72
CA MET A 28 12.15 2.49 20.04
C MET A 28 13.40 1.62 20.31
N SER A 29 13.27 0.31 20.51
CA SER A 29 14.42 -0.57 20.73
C SER A 29 15.33 -0.66 19.50
N THR A 30 16.64 -0.74 19.72
CA THR A 30 17.63 -1.07 18.68
C THR A 30 17.92 -2.56 18.56
N SER A 31 17.19 -3.42 19.29
CA SER A 31 17.33 -4.88 19.20
C SER A 31 16.15 -5.47 18.45
N LEU A 32 16.42 -6.27 17.40
CA LEU A 32 15.35 -6.99 16.70
C LEU A 32 14.63 -7.98 17.64
N ALA A 33 15.35 -8.56 18.61
CA ALA A 33 14.76 -9.46 19.59
C ALA A 33 13.73 -8.75 20.49
N ASP A 34 14.02 -7.52 20.93
CA ASP A 34 13.08 -6.76 21.76
C ASP A 34 11.84 -6.33 20.98
N LYS A 35 12.00 -6.04 19.68
CA LYS A 35 10.89 -5.68 18.78
C LYS A 35 9.95 -6.85 18.52
N LEU A 36 10.50 -8.04 18.42
CA LEU A 36 9.76 -9.27 18.11
C LEU A 36 9.42 -10.09 19.35
N ALA A 37 9.76 -9.60 20.54
CA ALA A 37 9.33 -10.20 21.79
C ALA A 37 7.81 -10.07 21.90
N HIS A 38 7.13 -11.19 22.15
CA HIS A 38 5.69 -11.18 22.38
C HIS A 38 5.33 -10.37 23.61
N ALA A 39 4.14 -9.76 23.57
CA ALA A 39 3.61 -9.06 24.71
C ALA A 39 3.41 -9.99 25.92
N PRO A 40 3.76 -9.56 27.14
CA PRO A 40 3.52 -10.31 28.38
C PRO A 40 2.05 -10.70 28.56
N VAL A 41 1.81 -11.86 29.20
CA VAL A 41 0.45 -12.37 29.45
C VAL A 41 -0.34 -11.42 30.37
N ALA A 42 0.33 -10.80 31.34
CA ALA A 42 -0.28 -9.89 32.31
C ALA A 42 -0.37 -8.43 31.82
N LEU A 43 -0.16 -8.17 30.52
CA LEU A 43 -0.15 -6.82 29.98
C LEU A 43 -1.50 -6.13 30.18
N THR A 44 -1.48 -4.97 30.83
CA THR A 44 -2.67 -4.16 31.08
C THR A 44 -2.84 -3.09 30.02
N LEU A 45 -4.10 -2.69 29.77
CA LEU A 45 -4.37 -1.57 28.88
C LEU A 45 -4.30 -0.27 29.69
N ASP A 46 -3.45 0.66 29.28
CA ASP A 46 -3.32 1.96 29.93
C ASP A 46 -4.63 2.76 29.92
N PRO A 47 -4.93 3.53 30.97
CA PRO A 47 -6.02 4.48 30.93
C PRO A 47 -5.79 5.51 29.81
N PRO A 48 -6.86 6.02 29.17
CA PRO A 48 -6.75 7.13 28.22
C PRO A 48 -5.95 8.27 28.83
N LYS A 49 -4.94 8.75 28.10
CA LYS A 49 -4.05 9.82 28.55
C LYS A 49 -3.84 10.80 27.41
N ARG A 50 -4.37 12.00 27.59
CA ARG A 50 -4.06 13.14 26.72
C ARG A 50 -2.60 13.53 26.92
N GLY A 51 -1.82 13.45 25.86
CA GLY A 51 -0.42 13.86 25.81
C GLY A 51 0.13 13.68 24.41
N SER A 52 1.10 14.51 24.02
CA SER A 52 1.73 14.38 22.71
C SER A 52 2.87 13.38 22.80
N PHE A 53 2.64 12.14 22.35
CA PHE A 53 3.75 11.26 21.97
C PHE A 53 4.46 11.88 20.77
N ILE A 54 5.78 12.05 20.87
CA ILE A 54 6.59 12.54 19.76
C ILE A 54 7.10 11.33 18.99
N ALA A 55 6.56 11.13 17.80
CA ALA A 55 6.98 10.04 16.93
C ALA A 55 8.44 10.22 16.49
N PRO A 56 9.27 9.15 16.49
CA PRO A 56 10.60 9.24 15.92
C PRO A 56 10.52 9.40 14.40
N SER A 57 11.59 9.91 13.78
CA SER A 57 11.67 10.03 12.32
C SER A 57 11.71 8.65 11.63
N LEU A 58 12.35 7.68 12.28
CA LEU A 58 12.39 6.27 11.90
C LEU A 58 12.29 5.40 13.16
N PRO A 59 11.81 4.16 13.07
CA PRO A 59 11.86 3.21 14.17
C PRO A 59 13.29 3.01 14.67
N GLY A 60 13.47 2.77 15.97
CA GLY A 60 14.76 2.33 16.50
C GLY A 60 15.15 1.03 15.80
N ARG A 61 16.40 0.86 15.37
CA ARG A 61 16.88 -0.37 14.71
C ARG A 61 18.38 -0.54 14.97
N PRO A 62 18.93 -1.77 14.96
CA PRO A 62 20.38 -1.97 14.90
C PRO A 62 20.99 -1.19 13.73
N ASP A 63 22.23 -0.72 13.86
CA ASP A 63 22.86 0.11 12.84
C ASP A 63 22.91 -0.54 11.45
N HIS A 64 23.10 -1.86 11.38
CA HIS A 64 23.11 -2.61 10.12
C HIS A 64 21.73 -2.77 9.47
N LEU A 65 20.63 -2.53 10.20
CA LEU A 65 19.25 -2.59 9.69
C LEU A 65 18.63 -1.21 9.44
N LYS A 66 19.38 -0.12 9.69
CA LYS A 66 18.91 1.24 9.39
C LYS A 66 18.93 1.44 7.86
N PRO A 67 17.86 2.03 7.28
CA PRO A 67 17.86 2.39 5.86
C PRO A 67 19.01 3.36 5.55
N LYS A 68 19.85 3.08 4.55
CA LYS A 68 20.90 4.01 4.11
C LYS A 68 20.47 4.72 2.83
N SER A 69 20.84 5.99 2.70
CA SER A 69 20.46 6.86 1.58
C SER A 69 20.94 6.38 0.20
N ASN A 70 21.99 5.56 0.17
CA ASN A 70 22.64 5.06 -1.05
C ASN A 70 22.39 3.58 -1.31
N ASP A 71 21.59 2.91 -0.48
CA ASP A 71 21.19 1.55 -0.77
C ASP A 71 20.24 1.62 -1.97
N GLY A 72 20.71 1.19 -3.13
CA GLY A 72 19.89 1.12 -4.33
C GLY A 72 18.62 0.29 -4.12
N LYS A 73 17.75 0.25 -5.13
CA LYS A 73 16.60 -0.65 -5.09
C LYS A 73 17.10 -2.08 -5.32
N SER A 74 17.07 -2.92 -4.29
CA SER A 74 17.13 -4.38 -4.50
C SER A 74 15.96 -4.76 -5.42
N PRO A 75 16.19 -5.53 -6.51
CA PRO A 75 15.11 -5.95 -7.38
C PRO A 75 14.22 -6.92 -6.62
N PHE A 76 12.90 -6.70 -6.69
CA PHE A 76 11.93 -7.65 -6.19
C PHE A 76 11.88 -8.87 -7.12
N PRO A 77 12.02 -10.11 -6.62
CA PRO A 77 12.08 -11.29 -7.47
C PRO A 77 10.81 -11.49 -8.30
N SER A 78 10.97 -11.70 -9.61
CA SER A 78 9.86 -12.05 -10.48
C SER A 78 9.45 -13.52 -10.30
N ALA A 79 8.21 -13.86 -10.65
CA ALA A 79 7.67 -15.19 -10.43
C ALA A 79 8.47 -16.31 -11.13
N ASP A 80 9.08 -16.02 -12.28
CA ASP A 80 9.93 -16.93 -13.03
C ASP A 80 11.27 -17.22 -12.34
N GLN A 81 11.75 -16.32 -11.47
CA GLN A 81 13.01 -16.48 -10.74
C GLN A 81 12.89 -17.36 -9.49
N ILE A 82 11.67 -17.66 -9.03
CA ILE A 82 11.39 -18.37 -7.76
C ILE A 82 11.84 -19.84 -7.77
N HIS A 83 12.27 -20.39 -8.90
CA HIS A 83 12.95 -21.70 -8.93
C HIS A 83 14.33 -21.66 -8.24
N ASN A 84 14.97 -20.49 -8.16
CA ASN A 84 16.24 -20.28 -7.49
C ASN A 84 16.05 -20.02 -5.99
N GLU A 85 16.81 -20.71 -5.15
CA GLU A 85 16.70 -20.62 -3.69
C GLU A 85 17.11 -19.26 -3.10
N GLU A 86 18.16 -18.63 -3.63
CA GLU A 86 18.55 -17.27 -3.26
C GLU A 86 17.40 -16.29 -3.55
N GLN A 87 16.73 -16.43 -4.70
CA GLN A 87 15.59 -15.58 -5.07
C GLN A 87 14.38 -15.79 -4.15
N ARG A 88 14.17 -17.00 -3.64
CA ARG A 88 13.18 -17.26 -2.57
C ARG A 88 13.58 -16.52 -1.30
N GLY A 89 14.84 -16.59 -0.91
CA GLY A 89 15.36 -15.85 0.24
C GLY A 89 15.13 -14.34 0.10
N ILE A 90 15.43 -13.76 -1.06
CA ILE A 90 15.22 -12.32 -1.34
C ILE A 90 13.73 -11.96 -1.21
N LEU A 91 12.84 -12.79 -1.76
CA LEU A 91 11.39 -12.59 -1.65
C LEU A 91 10.96 -12.55 -0.17
N LEU A 92 11.44 -13.50 0.64
CA LEU A 92 11.13 -13.56 2.06
C LEU A 92 11.73 -12.40 2.86
N HIS A 93 12.90 -11.89 2.44
CA HIS A 93 13.48 -10.67 3.01
C HIS A 93 12.57 -9.46 2.82
N PHE A 94 12.02 -9.28 1.60
CA PHE A 94 11.06 -8.22 1.32
C PHE A 94 9.79 -8.32 2.17
N PHE A 95 9.23 -9.53 2.31
CA PHE A 95 8.07 -9.74 3.17
C PHE A 95 8.41 -9.52 4.65
N ALA A 96 9.53 -10.02 5.15
CA ALA A 96 9.98 -9.75 6.52
C ALA A 96 10.13 -8.25 6.83
N ASN A 97 10.63 -7.45 5.87
CA ASN A 97 10.69 -6.00 6.04
C ASN A 97 9.31 -5.34 6.05
N HIS A 98 8.36 -5.87 5.27
CA HIS A 98 6.97 -5.42 5.31
C HIS A 98 6.37 -5.67 6.71
N GLU A 99 6.45 -6.90 7.21
CA GLU A 99 5.82 -7.25 8.49
C GLU A 99 6.47 -6.51 9.66
N LEU A 100 7.79 -6.34 9.64
CA LEU A 100 8.47 -5.54 10.67
C LEU A 100 8.00 -4.08 10.65
N LEU A 101 7.79 -3.48 9.48
CA LEU A 101 7.24 -2.13 9.36
C LEU A 101 5.79 -2.07 9.85
N ALA A 102 4.98 -3.10 9.60
CA ALA A 102 3.62 -3.22 10.11
C ALA A 102 3.62 -3.27 11.65
N VAL A 103 4.46 -4.12 12.26
CA VAL A 103 4.69 -4.17 13.72
C VAL A 103 5.03 -2.79 14.29
N GLU A 104 6.00 -2.10 13.67
CA GLU A 104 6.47 -0.79 14.13
C GLU A 104 5.39 0.30 13.98
N LEU A 105 4.59 0.26 12.92
CA LEU A 105 3.49 1.20 12.69
C LEU A 105 2.30 0.95 13.61
N MET A 106 2.00 -0.30 13.94
CA MET A 106 0.98 -0.66 14.93
C MET A 106 1.39 -0.19 16.33
N ALA A 107 2.66 -0.37 16.70
CA ALA A 107 3.20 0.19 17.93
C ALA A 107 3.09 1.72 17.93
N LEU A 108 3.43 2.37 16.82
CA LEU A 108 3.26 3.82 16.68
C LEU A 108 1.80 4.25 16.84
N ALA A 109 0.84 3.51 16.27
CA ALA A 109 -0.59 3.82 16.40
C ALA A 109 -1.07 3.71 17.87
N LEU A 110 -0.61 2.69 18.61
CA LEU A 110 -0.91 2.54 20.04
C LEU A 110 -0.36 3.72 20.87
N LEU A 111 0.83 4.21 20.53
CA LEU A 111 1.48 5.34 21.20
C LEU A 111 0.84 6.70 20.84
N LYS A 112 0.46 6.91 19.56
CA LYS A 112 -0.14 8.16 19.09
C LYS A 112 -1.59 8.31 19.50
N PHE A 113 -2.32 7.21 19.68
CA PHE A 113 -3.75 7.22 19.93
C PHE A 113 -4.14 6.52 21.25
N PRO A 114 -3.58 6.95 22.40
CA PRO A 114 -3.90 6.35 23.70
C PRO A 114 -5.37 6.52 24.09
N ASP A 115 -6.05 7.53 23.53
CA ASP A 115 -7.47 7.84 23.77
C ASP A 115 -8.42 7.12 22.80
N ALA A 116 -7.91 6.30 21.88
CA ALA A 116 -8.76 5.52 20.98
C ALA A 116 -9.55 4.45 21.77
N PRO A 117 -10.71 3.99 21.26
CA PRO A 117 -11.53 3.00 21.96
C PRO A 117 -10.74 1.76 22.40
N ASP A 118 -10.97 1.26 23.61
CA ASP A 118 -10.23 0.11 24.14
C ASP A 118 -10.29 -1.12 23.22
N SER A 119 -11.44 -1.37 22.61
CA SER A 119 -11.59 -2.46 21.64
C SER A 119 -10.74 -2.27 20.38
N PHE A 120 -10.46 -1.02 19.99
CA PHE A 120 -9.56 -0.70 18.89
C PHE A 120 -8.11 -0.94 19.29
N ARG A 121 -7.70 -0.42 20.46
CA ARG A 121 -6.32 -0.59 20.96
C ARG A 121 -5.98 -2.06 21.17
N LYS A 122 -6.90 -2.85 21.76
CA LYS A 122 -6.76 -4.30 21.91
C LYS A 122 -6.68 -5.03 20.56
N GLY A 123 -7.44 -4.58 19.56
CA GLY A 123 -7.38 -5.14 18.21
C GLY A 123 -6.04 -4.88 17.54
N ILE A 124 -5.51 -3.66 17.62
CA ILE A 124 -4.16 -3.34 17.12
C ILE A 124 -3.10 -4.18 17.84
N LEU A 125 -3.16 -4.29 19.16
CA LEU A 125 -2.19 -5.11 19.91
C LEU A 125 -2.19 -6.57 19.44
N ARG A 126 -3.38 -7.15 19.22
CA ARG A 126 -3.50 -8.51 18.71
C ARG A 126 -2.89 -8.64 17.31
N THR A 127 -3.25 -7.76 16.38
CA THR A 127 -2.69 -7.79 15.03
C THR A 127 -1.17 -7.58 15.04
N LEU A 128 -0.66 -6.68 15.89
CA LEU A 128 0.78 -6.48 16.08
C LEU A 128 1.48 -7.79 16.48
N GLN A 129 0.92 -8.57 17.40
CA GLN A 129 1.46 -9.88 17.77
C GLN A 129 1.38 -10.91 16.63
N GLU A 130 0.35 -10.84 15.80
CA GLU A 130 0.23 -11.66 14.59
C GLU A 130 1.36 -11.29 13.59
N GLU A 131 1.62 -9.99 13.36
CA GLU A 131 2.72 -9.52 12.51
C GLU A 131 4.12 -9.82 13.07
N GLN A 132 4.28 -9.83 14.39
CA GLN A 132 5.52 -10.29 15.02
C GLN A 132 5.78 -11.77 14.66
N ASN A 133 4.74 -12.60 14.67
CA ASN A 133 4.86 -14.00 14.26
C ASN A 133 5.18 -14.13 12.78
N HIS A 134 4.52 -13.36 11.91
CA HIS A 134 4.78 -13.38 10.47
C HIS A 134 6.23 -13.00 10.19
N THR A 135 6.71 -11.91 10.81
CA THR A 135 8.12 -11.50 10.73
C THR A 135 9.05 -12.64 11.15
N LEU A 136 8.81 -13.25 12.33
CA LEU A 136 9.64 -14.35 12.84
C LEU A 136 9.66 -15.55 11.90
N TRP A 137 8.52 -15.95 11.34
CA TRP A 137 8.44 -17.06 10.40
C TRP A 137 9.22 -16.79 9.11
N TYR A 138 9.15 -15.57 8.57
CA TYR A 138 9.96 -15.21 7.41
C TYR A 138 11.44 -15.21 7.75
N LEU A 139 11.84 -14.68 8.92
CA LEU A 139 13.23 -14.69 9.35
C LEU A 139 13.79 -16.11 9.50
N GLU A 140 12.99 -17.04 10.03
CA GLU A 140 13.35 -18.44 10.14
C GLU A 140 13.49 -19.08 8.75
N ARG A 141 12.46 -18.96 7.90
CA ARG A 141 12.46 -19.57 6.57
C ARG A 141 13.53 -18.99 5.64
N MET A 142 13.86 -17.72 5.78
CA MET A 142 14.90 -17.05 4.99
C MET A 142 16.31 -17.56 5.31
N LYS A 143 16.57 -17.96 6.56
CA LYS A 143 17.85 -18.58 6.96
C LYS A 143 18.07 -19.92 6.26
N ASP A 144 17.01 -20.70 6.08
CA ASP A 144 17.06 -21.95 5.30
C ASP A 144 17.48 -21.68 3.84
N CYS A 145 17.19 -20.49 3.29
CA CYS A 145 17.66 -20.06 1.96
C CYS A 145 19.09 -19.46 1.98
N GLY A 146 19.79 -19.46 3.11
CA GLY A 146 21.14 -18.92 3.23
C GLY A 146 21.25 -17.39 3.34
N LEU A 147 20.15 -16.68 3.60
CA LEU A 147 20.14 -15.22 3.74
C LEU A 147 19.85 -14.76 5.17
N ASN A 148 20.41 -13.60 5.52
CA ASN A 148 20.14 -12.90 6.76
C ASN A 148 19.31 -11.63 6.51
N PHE A 149 18.57 -11.23 7.54
CA PHE A 149 17.81 -9.99 7.49
C PHE A 149 18.77 -8.81 7.50
N GLY A 150 18.58 -7.90 6.55
CA GLY A 150 19.51 -6.79 6.29
C GLY A 150 20.56 -7.05 5.22
N ASP A 151 20.64 -8.26 4.64
CA ASP A 151 21.56 -8.53 3.51
C ASP A 151 21.18 -7.72 2.26
N TYR A 152 19.89 -7.42 2.09
CA TYR A 152 19.33 -6.57 1.03
C TYR A 152 18.73 -5.28 1.61
N HIS A 153 18.44 -4.31 0.73
CA HIS A 153 17.93 -3.00 1.11
C HIS A 153 16.58 -3.10 1.86
N LEU A 154 16.54 -2.54 3.07
CA LEU A 154 15.33 -2.42 3.88
C LEU A 154 14.63 -1.09 3.56
N SER A 155 13.69 -1.13 2.62
CA SER A 155 12.95 0.06 2.19
C SER A 155 12.08 0.64 3.32
N PRO A 156 12.18 1.95 3.65
CA PRO A 156 11.34 2.60 4.64
C PRO A 156 10.00 3.11 4.05
N MET A 157 9.62 2.67 2.85
CA MET A 157 8.53 3.26 2.06
C MET A 157 7.16 3.20 2.76
N ILE A 158 6.83 2.09 3.43
CA ILE A 158 5.54 1.98 4.14
C ILE A 158 5.53 2.94 5.34
N TRP A 159 6.63 3.00 6.09
CA TRP A 159 6.79 3.94 7.20
C TRP A 159 6.60 5.39 6.74
N SER A 160 7.24 5.80 5.64
CA SER A 160 7.15 7.20 5.15
C SER A 160 5.74 7.60 4.71
N HIS A 161 4.89 6.65 4.32
CA HIS A 161 3.50 6.92 3.96
C HIS A 161 2.53 6.98 5.15
N ILE A 162 2.87 6.33 6.27
CA ILE A 162 1.90 6.09 7.36
C ILE A 162 2.28 6.79 8.66
N SER A 163 3.56 6.94 8.98
CA SER A 163 4.03 7.52 10.26
C SER A 163 3.47 8.92 10.57
N SER A 164 3.11 9.68 9.53
CA SER A 164 2.43 10.98 9.65
C SER A 164 0.96 10.91 10.03
N MET A 165 0.36 9.72 10.23
CA MET A 165 -1.04 9.53 10.60
C MET A 165 -1.47 10.44 11.75
N GLU A 166 -2.59 11.14 11.60
CA GLU A 166 -3.08 12.12 12.57
C GLU A 166 -4.28 11.58 13.35
N SER A 167 -4.88 10.49 12.87
CA SER A 167 -6.04 9.86 13.48
C SER A 167 -5.99 8.32 13.41
N PRO A 168 -6.77 7.62 14.27
CA PRO A 168 -7.00 6.18 14.12
C PRO A 168 -7.56 5.80 12.73
N LEU A 169 -8.32 6.70 12.10
CA LEU A 169 -8.87 6.49 10.77
C LEU A 169 -7.79 6.56 9.68
N ASP A 170 -6.76 7.40 9.84
CA ASP A 170 -5.59 7.40 8.97
C ASP A 170 -4.85 6.07 9.05
N TYR A 171 -4.60 5.56 10.26
CA TYR A 171 -3.99 4.24 10.45
C TYR A 171 -4.78 3.15 9.71
N VAL A 172 -6.09 3.07 9.96
CA VAL A 172 -6.97 2.08 9.33
C VAL A 172 -6.94 2.19 7.81
N SER A 173 -7.03 3.41 7.28
CA SER A 173 -7.14 3.63 5.84
C SER A 173 -5.82 3.33 5.14
N ARG A 174 -4.69 3.75 5.73
CA ARG A 174 -3.37 3.67 5.10
C ARG A 174 -2.67 2.33 5.33
N LEU A 175 -2.80 1.69 6.49
CA LEU A 175 -2.22 0.35 6.72
C LEU A 175 -3.23 -0.73 6.34
N SER A 176 -4.26 -0.92 7.17
CA SER A 176 -5.20 -2.05 7.08
C SER A 176 -5.96 -2.14 5.76
N LEU A 177 -6.33 -1.00 5.17
CA LEU A 177 -7.13 -0.97 3.94
C LEU A 177 -6.32 -0.62 2.68
N THR A 178 -5.01 -0.40 2.81
CA THR A 178 -4.13 -0.19 1.65
C THR A 178 -3.05 -1.26 1.59
N PHE A 179 -2.07 -1.29 2.52
CA PHE A 179 -0.96 -2.23 2.40
C PHE A 179 -1.36 -3.68 2.74
N GLU A 180 -2.14 -3.93 3.79
CA GLU A 180 -2.63 -5.29 4.10
C GLU A 180 -3.57 -5.80 2.99
N GLN A 181 -4.34 -4.88 2.39
CA GLN A 181 -5.15 -5.23 1.24
C GLN A 181 -4.31 -5.67 0.04
N ALA A 182 -3.17 -5.01 -0.20
CA ALA A 182 -2.24 -5.41 -1.24
C ALA A 182 -1.55 -6.76 -0.90
N ASN A 183 -1.33 -7.06 0.39
CA ASN A 183 -0.80 -8.36 0.82
C ASN A 183 -1.72 -9.52 0.50
N LEU A 184 -3.05 -9.31 0.41
CA LEU A 184 -3.96 -10.34 -0.10
C LEU A 184 -3.59 -10.82 -1.52
N ASP A 185 -3.07 -9.93 -2.37
CA ASP A 185 -2.62 -10.27 -3.72
C ASP A 185 -1.29 -11.03 -3.65
N TYR A 186 -0.31 -10.50 -2.91
CA TYR A 186 1.02 -11.09 -2.79
C TYR A 186 1.01 -12.46 -2.13
N ALA A 187 0.38 -12.61 -0.96
CA ALA A 187 0.39 -13.85 -0.20
C ALA A 187 -0.27 -15.00 -0.99
N LYS A 188 -1.42 -14.74 -1.62
CA LYS A 188 -2.09 -15.75 -2.47
C LYS A 188 -1.26 -16.09 -3.71
N HIS A 189 -0.72 -15.08 -4.39
CA HIS A 189 0.07 -15.30 -5.61
C HIS A 189 1.35 -16.09 -5.32
N TYR A 190 2.16 -15.63 -4.38
CA TYR A 190 3.45 -16.26 -4.09
C TYR A 190 3.31 -17.61 -3.41
N SER A 191 2.25 -17.84 -2.61
CA SER A 191 1.92 -19.19 -2.13
C SER A 191 1.77 -20.18 -3.30
N GLN A 192 1.03 -19.79 -4.35
CA GLN A 192 0.84 -20.63 -5.54
C GLN A 192 2.12 -20.79 -6.37
N VAL A 193 2.90 -19.72 -6.54
CA VAL A 193 4.16 -19.75 -7.29
C VAL A 193 5.18 -20.67 -6.60
N LEU A 194 5.34 -20.54 -5.28
CA LEU A 194 6.27 -21.36 -4.50
C LEU A 194 5.85 -22.84 -4.48
N ALA A 195 4.56 -23.13 -4.36
CA ALA A 195 4.05 -24.50 -4.43
C ALA A 195 4.38 -25.15 -5.79
N ARG A 196 4.22 -24.42 -6.90
CA ARG A 196 4.59 -24.91 -8.24
C ARG A 196 6.10 -25.08 -8.41
N ALA A 197 6.89 -24.28 -7.70
CA ALA A 197 8.35 -24.39 -7.69
C ALA A 197 8.87 -25.47 -6.70
N GLY A 198 7.98 -26.23 -6.05
CA GLY A 198 8.32 -27.31 -5.12
C GLY A 198 8.65 -26.87 -3.70
N ASP A 199 8.55 -25.57 -3.37
CA ASP A 199 8.76 -25.05 -2.02
C ASP A 199 7.44 -25.02 -1.22
N HIS A 200 6.98 -26.22 -0.85
CA HIS A 200 5.73 -26.36 -0.11
C HIS A 200 5.79 -25.72 1.28
N LYS A 201 6.97 -25.71 1.93
CA LYS A 201 7.16 -25.08 3.24
C LYS A 201 6.81 -23.59 3.20
N THR A 202 7.37 -22.86 2.24
CA THR A 202 7.09 -21.42 2.09
C THR A 202 5.67 -21.18 1.57
N ALA A 203 5.17 -22.06 0.69
CA ALA A 203 3.80 -21.96 0.20
C ALA A 203 2.75 -22.07 1.32
N ASP A 204 2.92 -23.02 2.22
CA ASP A 204 2.04 -23.23 3.38
C ASP A 204 2.13 -22.08 4.38
N LEU A 205 3.32 -21.54 4.59
CA LEU A 205 3.54 -20.33 5.39
C LEU A 205 2.73 -19.15 4.83
N LEU A 206 2.88 -18.84 3.54
CA LEU A 206 2.13 -17.76 2.90
C LEU A 206 0.62 -18.02 2.87
N SER A 207 0.18 -19.28 2.78
CA SER A 207 -1.22 -19.66 2.88
C SER A 207 -1.80 -19.44 4.28
N ARG A 208 -0.97 -19.59 5.32
CA ARG A 208 -1.32 -19.19 6.69
C ARG A 208 -1.45 -17.68 6.80
N ILE A 209 -0.42 -16.94 6.39
CA ILE A 209 -0.41 -15.47 6.44
C ILE A 209 -1.62 -14.90 5.67
N TYR A 210 -1.91 -15.42 4.48
CA TYR A 210 -3.08 -15.01 3.70
C TYR A 210 -4.42 -15.10 4.47
N ARG A 211 -4.58 -16.07 5.38
CA ARG A 211 -5.80 -16.19 6.21
C ARG A 211 -5.86 -15.11 7.29
N ASP A 212 -4.72 -14.80 7.90
CA ASP A 212 -4.59 -13.75 8.92
C ASP A 212 -4.86 -12.37 8.26
N GLU A 213 -4.30 -12.14 7.08
CA GLU A 213 -4.48 -10.92 6.27
C GLU A 213 -5.95 -10.62 5.93
N ILE A 214 -6.74 -11.66 5.62
CA ILE A 214 -8.19 -11.49 5.42
C ILE A 214 -8.85 -10.92 6.69
N ALA A 215 -8.46 -11.40 7.86
CA ALA A 215 -8.98 -10.91 9.13
C ALA A 215 -8.50 -9.48 9.44
N HIS A 216 -7.26 -9.14 9.09
CA HIS A 216 -6.71 -7.78 9.28
C HIS A 216 -7.41 -6.74 8.42
N VAL A 217 -7.63 -7.04 7.14
CA VAL A 217 -8.40 -6.19 6.22
C VAL A 217 -9.85 -6.07 6.72
N GLY A 218 -10.46 -7.16 7.17
CA GLY A 218 -11.82 -7.15 7.74
C GLY A 218 -11.92 -6.33 9.02
N TYR A 219 -10.89 -6.36 9.86
CA TYR A 219 -10.78 -5.53 11.06
C TYR A 219 -10.70 -4.03 10.69
N GLY A 220 -9.85 -3.67 9.74
CA GLY A 220 -9.77 -2.30 9.22
C GLY A 220 -11.12 -1.82 8.68
N LEU A 221 -11.79 -2.65 7.88
CA LEU A 221 -13.08 -2.33 7.28
C LEU A 221 -14.16 -2.07 8.34
N LYS A 222 -14.18 -2.87 9.41
CA LYS A 222 -15.10 -2.69 10.54
C LYS A 222 -14.92 -1.32 11.19
N TRP A 223 -13.68 -0.87 11.39
CA TRP A 223 -13.40 0.44 11.99
C TRP A 223 -13.66 1.61 11.03
N LEU A 224 -13.34 1.46 9.74
CA LEU A 224 -13.74 2.43 8.71
C LEU A 224 -15.26 2.65 8.76
N ARG A 225 -16.05 1.57 8.74
CA ARG A 225 -17.52 1.63 8.78
C ARG A 225 -18.06 2.28 10.06
N ARG A 226 -17.33 2.18 11.18
CA ARG A 226 -17.71 2.80 12.44
C ARG A 226 -17.41 4.30 12.49
N TRP A 227 -16.39 4.77 11.80
CA TRP A 227 -15.97 6.17 11.81
C TRP A 227 -16.38 6.98 10.59
N LYS A 228 -16.72 6.32 9.47
CA LYS A 228 -17.24 7.02 8.28
C LYS A 228 -18.60 7.64 8.55
N GLN A 229 -18.97 8.60 7.70
CA GLN A 229 -20.32 9.15 7.68
C GLN A 229 -21.31 8.08 7.20
N LYS A 230 -22.48 7.99 7.84
CA LYS A 230 -23.45 6.89 7.59
C LYS A 230 -23.90 6.78 6.12
N ALA A 231 -24.04 7.91 5.43
CA ALA A 231 -24.47 7.97 4.03
C ALA A 231 -23.32 7.74 3.02
N GLN A 232 -22.07 7.74 3.47
CA GLN A 232 -20.91 7.59 2.59
C GLN A 232 -20.66 6.11 2.28
N SER A 233 -20.31 5.80 1.02
CA SER A 233 -19.87 4.45 0.65
C SER A 233 -18.53 4.10 1.32
N ASP A 234 -18.20 2.80 1.41
CA ASP A 234 -16.91 2.39 1.96
C ASP A 234 -15.73 2.87 1.09
N TRP A 235 -15.89 2.79 -0.23
CA TRP A 235 -14.92 3.32 -1.20
C TRP A 235 -14.67 4.80 -1.00
N ASP A 236 -15.71 5.64 -0.96
CA ASP A 236 -15.54 7.09 -0.84
C ASP A 236 -14.95 7.47 0.52
N ALA A 237 -15.35 6.76 1.58
CA ALA A 237 -14.82 6.98 2.93
C ALA A 237 -13.32 6.69 2.98
N TRP A 238 -12.88 5.58 2.40
CA TRP A 238 -11.47 5.20 2.36
C TRP A 238 -10.66 6.07 1.39
N HIS A 239 -11.14 6.27 0.17
CA HIS A 239 -10.43 7.02 -0.87
C HIS A 239 -10.16 8.45 -0.43
N LYS A 240 -11.12 9.09 0.26
CA LYS A 240 -10.95 10.44 0.82
C LYS A 240 -9.86 10.54 1.89
N GLN A 241 -9.49 9.44 2.56
CA GLN A 241 -8.43 9.44 3.58
C GLN A 241 -7.03 9.28 2.98
N LEU A 242 -6.93 8.92 1.70
CA LEU A 242 -5.66 8.77 1.02
C LEU A 242 -5.24 10.10 0.41
N HIS A 243 -4.08 10.57 0.83
CA HIS A 243 -3.49 11.83 0.38
C HIS A 243 -2.12 11.55 -0.21
N PHE A 244 -1.71 12.38 -1.19
CA PHE A 244 -0.38 12.28 -1.81
C PHE A 244 0.72 12.17 -0.73
N PRO A 245 1.70 11.27 -0.90
CA PRO A 245 1.97 10.43 -2.08
C PRO A 245 1.20 9.08 -2.13
N LEU A 246 0.29 8.83 -1.20
CA LEU A 246 -0.49 7.60 -1.15
C LEU A 246 -1.78 7.73 -1.98
N SER A 247 -2.10 6.69 -2.75
CA SER A 247 -3.34 6.62 -3.54
C SER A 247 -3.83 5.17 -3.63
N PRO A 248 -5.09 4.94 -4.06
CA PRO A 248 -5.67 3.60 -4.12
C PRO A 248 -4.87 2.55 -4.89
N ILE A 249 -4.00 2.94 -5.82
CA ILE A 249 -3.14 1.98 -6.56
C ILE A 249 -2.25 1.15 -5.63
N ARG A 250 -1.87 1.71 -4.46
CA ARG A 250 -1.06 1.01 -3.46
C ARG A 250 -1.81 -0.09 -2.72
N ALA A 251 -3.13 -0.13 -2.86
CA ALA A 251 -3.98 -1.21 -2.34
C ALA A 251 -4.02 -2.46 -3.26
N LYS A 252 -3.27 -2.40 -4.37
CA LYS A 252 -3.06 -3.52 -5.31
C LYS A 252 -1.60 -3.93 -5.33
N GLY A 253 -1.35 -5.20 -5.05
CA GLY A 253 -0.05 -5.81 -5.26
C GLY A 253 0.36 -5.81 -6.74
N LEU A 254 1.65 -5.96 -7.02
CA LEU A 254 2.16 -6.28 -8.35
C LEU A 254 1.99 -7.80 -8.63
N ALA A 255 0.77 -8.27 -8.42
CA ALA A 255 0.35 -9.67 -8.49
C ALA A 255 -1.13 -9.72 -8.95
N PRO A 256 -1.64 -10.88 -9.38
CA PRO A 256 -3.05 -11.02 -9.76
C PRO A 256 -4.00 -10.53 -8.66
N PHE A 257 -4.96 -9.69 -9.04
CA PHE A 257 -5.90 -9.06 -8.10
C PHE A 257 -6.81 -10.10 -7.43
N ASN A 258 -6.78 -10.16 -6.10
CA ASN A 258 -7.49 -11.12 -5.29
C ASN A 258 -8.86 -10.60 -4.84
N GLU A 259 -9.86 -10.73 -5.70
CA GLU A 259 -11.25 -10.38 -5.38
C GLU A 259 -11.83 -11.25 -4.26
N GLU A 260 -11.52 -12.55 -4.29
CA GLU A 260 -12.02 -13.52 -3.33
C GLU A 260 -11.58 -13.18 -1.90
N GLY A 261 -10.31 -12.81 -1.70
CA GLY A 261 -9.80 -12.40 -0.39
C GLY A 261 -10.50 -11.14 0.12
N ARG A 262 -10.68 -10.13 -0.74
CA ARG A 262 -11.38 -8.89 -0.39
C ARG A 262 -12.85 -9.14 -0.04
N ARG A 263 -13.54 -10.03 -0.76
CA ARG A 263 -14.91 -10.45 -0.45
C ARG A 263 -14.99 -11.19 0.88
N LYS A 264 -14.05 -12.10 1.17
CA LYS A 264 -13.95 -12.80 2.47
C LYS A 264 -13.67 -11.83 3.63
N ALA A 265 -12.93 -10.75 3.39
CA ALA A 265 -12.71 -9.68 4.35
C ALA A 265 -13.97 -8.81 4.59
N GLY A 266 -15.02 -9.00 3.79
CA GLY A 266 -16.32 -8.31 3.94
C GLY A 266 -16.45 -7.01 3.14
N MET A 267 -15.55 -6.77 2.18
CA MET A 267 -15.68 -5.66 1.23
C MET A 267 -16.86 -5.87 0.30
N ASP A 268 -17.59 -4.79 0.02
CA ASP A 268 -18.70 -4.84 -0.94
C ASP A 268 -18.18 -4.81 -2.39
N GLU A 269 -19.05 -5.23 -3.32
CA GLU A 269 -18.71 -5.32 -4.75
C GLU A 269 -18.36 -3.94 -5.34
N HIS A 270 -18.97 -2.87 -4.85
CA HIS A 270 -18.66 -1.52 -5.31
C HIS A 270 -17.19 -1.18 -4.99
N PHE A 271 -16.75 -1.42 -3.76
CA PHE A 271 -15.38 -1.17 -3.33
C PHE A 271 -14.38 -2.05 -4.09
N ILE A 272 -14.64 -3.36 -4.19
CA ILE A 272 -13.76 -4.29 -4.91
C ILE A 272 -13.60 -3.85 -6.36
N ALA A 273 -14.71 -3.55 -7.03
CA ALA A 273 -14.70 -3.22 -8.44
C ALA A 273 -14.05 -1.84 -8.70
N SER A 274 -14.25 -0.86 -7.79
CA SER A 274 -13.57 0.44 -7.85
C SER A 274 -12.05 0.31 -7.73
N ILE A 275 -11.53 -0.48 -6.78
CA ILE A 275 -10.08 -0.71 -6.66
C ILE A 275 -9.52 -1.42 -7.89
N ARG A 276 -10.20 -2.48 -8.34
CA ARG A 276 -9.79 -3.27 -9.51
C ARG A 276 -9.57 -2.38 -10.73
N ARG A 277 -10.53 -1.47 -10.97
CA ARG A 277 -10.51 -0.53 -12.10
C ARG A 277 -9.55 0.64 -11.88
N TYR A 278 -9.28 1.04 -10.64
CA TYR A 278 -8.44 2.20 -10.35
C TYR A 278 -7.04 2.03 -10.93
N GLN A 279 -6.55 3.02 -11.67
CA GLN A 279 -5.19 3.05 -12.19
C GLN A 279 -4.60 4.43 -11.93
N ALA A 280 -3.35 4.44 -11.49
CA ALA A 280 -2.55 5.64 -11.28
C ALA A 280 -1.08 5.25 -11.16
N SER A 281 -0.20 6.21 -11.39
CA SER A 281 1.22 6.02 -11.11
C SER A 281 1.48 5.70 -9.64
N ARG A 282 2.40 4.76 -9.38
CA ARG A 282 2.88 4.42 -8.03
C ARG A 282 3.94 5.37 -7.48
N GLY A 283 4.31 6.44 -8.19
CA GLY A 283 5.24 7.46 -7.67
C GLY A 283 6.03 8.22 -8.73
N ARG A 284 5.98 7.78 -9.99
CA ARG A 284 6.47 8.56 -11.13
C ARG A 284 5.51 9.69 -11.44
N SER A 285 6.00 10.88 -11.80
CA SER A 285 5.12 11.88 -12.42
C SER A 285 4.67 11.38 -13.80
N PRO A 286 3.35 11.27 -14.07
CA PRO A 286 2.85 10.76 -15.35
C PRO A 286 3.19 11.74 -16.48
N ASP A 287 3.27 11.23 -17.70
CA ASP A 287 3.04 12.08 -18.87
C ASP A 287 1.54 12.22 -19.09
N LEU A 288 1.13 13.38 -19.59
CA LEU A 288 -0.25 13.73 -19.86
C LEU A 288 -0.52 13.67 -21.36
N TYR A 289 -1.35 12.73 -21.79
CA TYR A 289 -1.73 12.55 -23.20
C TYR A 289 -3.17 12.97 -23.44
N TRP A 290 -3.47 13.45 -24.65
CA TRP A 290 -4.84 13.61 -25.14
C TRP A 290 -4.87 13.55 -26.66
N PHE A 291 -5.96 13.03 -27.22
CA PHE A 291 -6.10 12.91 -28.67
C PHE A 291 -6.60 14.22 -29.30
N ASN A 292 -5.76 14.80 -30.15
CA ASN A 292 -5.95 16.07 -30.83
C ASN A 292 -5.79 15.95 -32.36
N PRO A 293 -6.67 15.18 -33.05
CA PRO A 293 -6.51 14.88 -34.48
C PRO A 293 -6.61 16.10 -35.39
N ASP A 294 -7.16 17.21 -34.91
CA ASP A 294 -7.40 18.41 -35.71
C ASP A 294 -6.29 19.47 -35.53
N VAL A 295 -5.15 19.11 -34.94
CA VAL A 295 -4.11 20.08 -34.57
C VAL A 295 -3.58 20.86 -35.77
N GLU A 296 -3.37 20.21 -36.91
CA GLU A 296 -2.87 20.88 -38.13
C GLU A 296 -3.91 21.84 -38.69
N LEU A 297 -5.20 21.46 -38.66
CA LEU A 297 -6.30 22.30 -39.12
C LEU A 297 -6.47 23.52 -38.21
N ALA A 298 -6.40 23.32 -36.90
CA ALA A 298 -6.46 24.40 -35.92
C ALA A 298 -5.23 25.32 -35.96
N ALA A 299 -4.06 24.79 -36.33
CA ALA A 299 -2.86 25.59 -36.53
C ALA A 299 -2.94 26.45 -37.81
N ASN A 300 -3.64 25.95 -38.84
CA ASN A 300 -3.84 26.67 -40.10
C ASN A 300 -4.96 27.74 -40.01
N ASP A 301 -6.00 27.51 -39.19
CA ASP A 301 -7.08 28.47 -38.95
C ASP A 301 -7.38 28.60 -37.45
N ILE A 302 -7.10 29.79 -36.89
CA ILE A 302 -7.33 30.09 -35.47
C ILE A 302 -8.82 30.04 -35.07
N ASN A 303 -9.74 30.15 -36.03
CA ASN A 303 -11.18 30.04 -35.82
C ASN A 303 -11.72 28.64 -36.14
N TRP A 304 -10.85 27.69 -36.46
CA TRP A 304 -11.25 26.31 -36.74
C TRP A 304 -12.09 25.75 -35.59
N LYS A 305 -13.23 25.18 -35.96
CA LYS A 305 -14.06 24.38 -35.07
C LYS A 305 -14.36 23.07 -35.76
N ALA A 306 -13.99 21.99 -35.09
CA ALA A 306 -14.27 20.66 -35.58
C ALA A 306 -15.79 20.49 -35.80
N PRO A 307 -16.23 20.06 -37.00
CA PRO A 307 -17.61 19.65 -37.19
C PRO A 307 -17.98 18.55 -36.18
N GLN A 308 -19.21 18.58 -35.67
CA GLN A 308 -19.68 17.64 -34.64
C GLN A 308 -19.44 16.16 -34.99
N ARG A 309 -19.47 15.81 -36.28
CA ARG A 309 -19.17 14.45 -36.75
C ARG A 309 -17.70 14.05 -36.51
N LEU A 310 -16.76 14.97 -36.72
CA LEU A 310 -15.34 14.72 -36.45
C LEU A 310 -15.09 14.66 -34.93
N GLU A 311 -15.74 15.52 -34.14
CA GLU A 311 -15.63 15.45 -32.68
C GLU A 311 -16.10 14.12 -32.11
N LYS A 312 -17.24 13.59 -32.60
CA LYS A 312 -17.77 12.28 -32.21
C LYS A 312 -16.82 11.16 -32.60
N LEU A 313 -16.31 11.19 -33.84
CA LEU A 313 -15.34 10.19 -34.31
C LEU A 313 -14.05 10.23 -33.48
N ALA A 314 -13.54 11.42 -33.16
CA ALA A 314 -12.37 11.57 -32.32
C ALA A 314 -12.60 11.00 -30.91
N ALA A 315 -13.75 11.31 -30.30
CA ALA A 315 -14.12 10.79 -28.99
C ALA A 315 -14.27 9.25 -28.98
N ASP A 316 -14.74 8.64 -30.07
CA ASP A 316 -14.83 7.17 -30.18
C ASP A 316 -13.43 6.53 -30.31
N LEU A 317 -12.52 7.18 -31.05
CA LEU A 317 -11.15 6.69 -31.26
C LEU A 317 -10.25 6.86 -30.03
N GLU A 318 -10.53 7.84 -29.18
CA GLU A 318 -9.76 8.14 -27.95
C GLU A 318 -9.51 6.91 -27.08
N PHE A 319 -10.45 5.96 -27.00
CA PHE A 319 -10.25 4.74 -26.21
C PHE A 319 -9.16 3.84 -26.79
N ALA A 320 -9.05 3.73 -28.11
CA ALA A 320 -7.98 2.97 -28.74
C ALA A 320 -6.61 3.61 -28.46
N PHE A 321 -6.53 4.93 -28.55
CA PHE A 321 -5.34 5.69 -28.17
C PHE A 321 -5.00 5.52 -26.69
N ALA A 322 -6.00 5.56 -25.81
CA ALA A 322 -5.80 5.38 -24.39
C ALA A 322 -5.28 3.98 -24.03
N LEU A 323 -5.71 2.95 -24.74
CA LEU A 323 -5.18 1.59 -24.58
C LEU A 323 -3.76 1.43 -25.16
N ALA A 324 -3.38 2.27 -26.13
CA ALA A 324 -2.05 2.30 -26.73
C ALA A 324 -1.05 3.19 -25.96
N ALA A 325 -1.41 3.62 -24.74
CA ALA A 325 -0.55 4.42 -23.88
C ALA A 325 0.85 3.78 -23.69
N PRO A 326 1.93 4.56 -23.73
CA PRO A 326 3.28 4.03 -23.52
C PRO A 326 3.46 3.39 -22.14
N SER A 327 2.72 3.86 -21.14
CA SER A 327 2.77 3.34 -19.78
C SER A 327 1.41 3.35 -19.12
N SER A 328 1.14 2.33 -18.30
CA SER A 328 -0.02 2.29 -17.39
C SER A 328 0.06 3.32 -16.26
N ASP A 329 1.24 3.90 -16.03
CA ASP A 329 1.48 4.99 -15.08
C ASP A 329 1.21 6.38 -15.66
N ASP A 330 0.87 6.51 -16.95
CA ASP A 330 0.54 7.80 -17.57
C ASP A 330 -0.93 8.21 -17.34
N LEU A 331 -1.23 9.47 -17.59
CA LEU A 331 -2.55 10.05 -17.46
C LEU A 331 -3.08 10.46 -18.84
N ILE A 332 -4.27 10.00 -19.19
CA ILE A 332 -4.89 10.28 -20.48
C ILE A 332 -6.18 11.06 -20.30
N LEU A 333 -6.28 12.18 -21.01
CA LEU A 333 -7.48 12.98 -21.06
C LEU A 333 -8.41 12.50 -22.17
N LEU A 334 -9.66 12.27 -21.81
CA LEU A 334 -10.71 11.80 -22.71
C LEU A 334 -11.87 12.80 -22.70
N ARG A 335 -12.52 13.01 -23.85
CA ARG A 335 -13.77 13.76 -23.96
C ARG A 335 -14.89 13.06 -23.20
N ASN A 336 -14.94 11.73 -23.30
CA ASN A 336 -15.91 10.89 -22.60
C ASN A 336 -15.21 9.87 -21.72
N GLN A 337 -15.67 9.70 -20.48
CA GLN A 337 -15.15 8.63 -19.62
C GLN A 337 -15.67 7.27 -20.07
N PRO A 338 -14.81 6.23 -20.16
CA PRO A 338 -15.26 4.89 -20.46
C PRO A 338 -16.18 4.39 -19.33
N SER A 339 -17.36 3.91 -19.69
CA SER A 339 -18.29 3.33 -18.71
C SER A 339 -17.64 2.16 -17.96
N ASP A 340 -18.03 1.92 -16.71
CA ASP A 340 -17.53 0.80 -15.94
C ASP A 340 -17.73 -0.53 -16.68
N ARG A 341 -18.91 -0.77 -17.26
CA ARG A 341 -19.18 -1.96 -18.08
C ARG A 341 -18.16 -2.14 -19.22
N HIS A 342 -17.77 -1.07 -19.89
CA HIS A 342 -16.78 -1.12 -20.97
C HIS A 342 -15.38 -1.44 -20.45
N ARG A 343 -14.95 -0.80 -19.36
CA ARG A 343 -13.66 -1.06 -18.70
C ARG A 343 -13.56 -2.51 -18.24
N GLU A 344 -14.65 -3.05 -17.72
CA GLU A 344 -14.72 -4.44 -17.26
C GLU A 344 -14.65 -5.42 -18.42
N ALA A 345 -15.37 -5.17 -19.52
CA ALA A 345 -15.30 -6.00 -20.72
C ALA A 345 -13.86 -6.07 -21.26
N LEU A 346 -13.15 -4.95 -21.32
CA LEU A 346 -11.74 -4.91 -21.75
C LEU A 346 -10.82 -5.65 -20.78
N ALA A 347 -11.03 -5.51 -19.47
CA ALA A 347 -10.19 -6.17 -18.46
C ALA A 347 -10.25 -7.71 -18.56
N HIS A 348 -11.37 -8.30 -18.98
CA HIS A 348 -11.46 -9.75 -19.24
C HIS A 348 -10.56 -10.22 -20.39
N HIS A 349 -10.13 -9.31 -21.26
CA HIS A 349 -9.20 -9.55 -22.36
C HIS A 349 -7.79 -9.02 -22.07
N ASN A 350 -7.45 -8.78 -20.79
CA ASN A 350 -6.16 -8.21 -20.35
C ASN A 350 -5.86 -6.82 -20.93
N LEU A 351 -6.91 -6.07 -21.31
CA LEU A 351 -6.81 -4.68 -21.75
C LEU A 351 -7.28 -3.78 -20.62
N THR A 352 -6.37 -2.95 -20.10
CA THR A 352 -6.69 -1.99 -19.04
C THR A 352 -6.25 -0.61 -19.47
N PHE A 353 -7.15 0.37 -19.39
CA PHE A 353 -6.78 1.77 -19.51
C PHE A 353 -5.72 2.14 -18.46
N PRO A 354 -4.82 3.08 -18.76
CA PRO A 354 -4.04 3.78 -17.74
C PRO A 354 -4.97 4.66 -16.88
N GLU A 355 -4.40 5.59 -16.12
CA GLU A 355 -5.21 6.61 -15.46
C GLU A 355 -5.91 7.48 -16.52
N VAL A 356 -7.21 7.72 -16.34
CA VAL A 356 -8.01 8.53 -17.27
C VAL A 356 -8.72 9.65 -16.52
N SER A 357 -8.84 10.81 -17.16
CA SER A 357 -9.57 11.97 -16.62
C SER A 357 -10.30 12.73 -17.73
N PRO A 358 -11.42 13.42 -17.45
CA PRO A 358 -12.07 14.24 -18.47
C PRO A 358 -11.14 15.34 -18.99
N ILE A 359 -11.19 15.63 -20.29
CA ILE A 359 -10.40 16.72 -20.89
C ILE A 359 -10.74 18.09 -20.29
N SER A 360 -11.96 18.27 -19.77
CA SER A 360 -12.37 19.45 -19.02
C SER A 360 -11.55 19.70 -17.75
N GLU A 361 -10.92 18.67 -17.19
CA GLU A 361 -10.11 18.75 -15.96
C GLU A 361 -8.66 19.19 -16.23
N LEU A 362 -8.25 19.43 -17.48
CA LEU A 362 -6.88 19.77 -17.85
C LEU A 362 -6.29 20.91 -16.99
N ASN A 363 -7.04 22.00 -16.84
CA ASN A 363 -6.59 23.16 -16.06
C ASN A 363 -6.51 22.86 -14.56
N HIS A 364 -7.37 22.00 -14.03
CA HIS A 364 -7.32 21.57 -12.64
C HIS A 364 -6.10 20.67 -12.40
N ILE A 365 -5.83 19.73 -13.32
CA ILE A 365 -4.68 18.82 -13.26
C ILE A 365 -3.37 19.60 -13.29
N ARG A 366 -3.22 20.55 -14.22
CA ARG A 366 -2.02 21.42 -14.33
C ARG A 366 -1.70 22.17 -13.03
N LYS A 367 -2.72 22.57 -12.28
CA LYS A 367 -2.57 23.32 -11.03
C LYS A 367 -2.23 22.43 -9.83
N ASN A 368 -2.79 21.22 -9.78
CA ASN A 368 -2.79 20.40 -8.58
C ASN A 368 -1.91 19.15 -8.66
N ARG A 369 -1.38 18.82 -9.84
CA ARG A 369 -0.60 17.60 -10.05
C ARG A 369 0.70 17.89 -10.77
N LYS A 370 1.78 17.30 -10.26
CA LYS A 370 3.07 17.29 -10.95
C LYS A 370 3.02 16.34 -12.14
N ILE A 371 3.05 16.90 -13.35
CA ILE A 371 3.15 16.19 -14.63
C ILE A 371 4.60 16.24 -15.12
N ARG A 372 5.08 15.18 -15.75
CA ARG A 372 6.44 15.14 -16.32
C ARG A 372 6.50 15.85 -17.67
N ALA A 373 5.62 15.48 -18.60
CA ALA A 373 5.47 16.13 -19.89
C ALA A 373 4.02 16.12 -20.35
N GLU A 374 3.65 17.09 -21.18
CA GLU A 374 2.37 17.12 -21.90
C GLU A 374 2.60 16.71 -23.35
N GLN A 375 1.81 15.75 -23.83
CA GLN A 375 2.00 15.06 -25.10
C GLN A 375 0.66 14.97 -25.85
N PRO A 376 0.20 16.06 -26.50
CA PRO A 376 -0.93 15.96 -27.41
C PRO A 376 -0.60 14.96 -28.52
N TRP A 377 -1.49 13.99 -28.74
CA TRP A 377 -1.45 13.13 -29.92
C TRP A 377 -2.23 13.80 -31.04
N GLY A 378 -1.53 14.54 -31.90
CA GLY A 378 -2.09 15.25 -33.03
C GLY A 378 -1.10 15.34 -34.17
#